data_AF-A0A373DKF9-F1
#
_entry.id   AF-A0A373DKF9-F1
#
_cell.length_a   1.000
_cell.length_b   1.000
_cell.length_c   1.000
_cell.angle_alpha   90.00
_cell.angle_beta   90.00
_cell.angle_gamma   90.00
#
_symmetry.space_group_name_H-M   'P 1'
#
loop_
_entity.id
_entity.type
_entity.pdbx_description
1 polymer ?
#
loop_
_entity_poly.entity_id
_entity_poly.type
_entity_poly.pdbx_seq_one_letter_code
_entity_poly.pdbx_strand_id
1 'polypeptide(L)'
;MARIELQPVEFEAAAAQIRGARLRDELVVQEIAAPERIAPRSIALAAGVARGPRRGLTPEGSIDSHHGAGRLVLMHDPGSADQWGSPYRIVCFAQAPLEVEIGVDPFISDVAWSWLVDALDARGAEYTYLSGTATKTLSSGFGTLEAQGDAAQIELRASWTPRGANFAVHAEAWSELLCLLAGLPHGEGA
;
A
#
# COMPACT_ATOMS: atom_id res chain seq x y z
N MET A 1 11.29 34.83 13.94
CA MET A 1 10.56 34.36 12.74
C MET A 1 9.35 33.59 13.21
N ALA A 2 8.13 34.06 12.89
CA ALA A 2 6.92 33.34 13.26
C ALA A 2 6.88 32.00 12.52
N ARG A 3 6.84 30.90 13.28
CA ARG A 3 6.61 29.56 12.75
C ARG A 3 5.19 29.60 12.19
N ILE A 4 5.04 29.53 10.87
CA ILE A 4 3.73 29.31 10.26
C ILE A 4 3.33 27.90 10.70
N GLU A 5 2.52 27.80 11.76
CA GLU A 5 1.85 26.56 12.08
C GLU A 5 0.85 26.33 10.95
N LEU A 6 1.20 25.42 10.04
CA LEU A 6 0.27 24.90 9.06
C LEU A 6 -0.91 24.32 9.84
N GLN A 7 -2.08 24.92 9.68
CA GLN A 7 -3.30 24.45 10.32
C GLN A 7 -3.51 22.98 9.93
N PRO A 8 -3.83 22.08 10.88
CA PRO A 8 -4.04 20.68 10.57
C PRO A 8 -5.12 20.54 9.50
N VAL A 9 -4.84 19.76 8.46
CA VAL A 9 -5.87 19.40 7.47
C VAL A 9 -6.98 18.65 8.20
N GLU A 10 -8.23 19.03 7.99
CA GLU A 10 -9.38 18.31 8.53
C GLU A 10 -9.48 16.91 7.92
N PHE A 11 -9.92 15.93 8.71
CA PHE A 11 -9.92 14.53 8.28
C PHE A 11 -10.72 14.31 7.00
N GLU A 12 -11.88 14.95 6.85
CA GLU A 12 -12.69 14.81 5.64
C GLU A 12 -11.99 15.38 4.39
N ALA A 13 -11.19 16.44 4.56
CA ALA A 13 -10.39 16.98 3.46
C ALA A 13 -9.23 16.03 3.11
N ALA A 14 -8.53 15.48 4.10
CA ALA A 14 -7.49 14.47 3.89
C ALA A 14 -8.05 13.20 3.24
N ALA A 15 -9.22 12.75 3.69
CA ALA A 15 -9.93 11.60 3.13
C ALA A 15 -10.37 11.85 1.69
N ALA A 16 -10.89 13.04 1.37
CA ALA A 16 -11.25 13.42 0.01
C ALA A 16 -10.02 13.44 -0.92
N GLN A 17 -8.86 13.89 -0.45
CA GLN A 17 -7.62 13.84 -1.22
C GLN A 17 -7.17 12.40 -1.53
N ILE A 18 -7.25 11.49 -0.55
CA ILE A 18 -6.95 10.06 -0.78
C ILE A 18 -7.91 9.45 -1.80
N ARG A 19 -9.21 9.74 -1.70
CA ARG A 19 -10.22 9.26 -2.67
C ARG A 19 -9.98 9.81 -4.09
N GLY A 20 -9.48 11.04 -4.19
CA GLY A 20 -9.22 11.73 -5.45
C GLY A 20 -7.80 11.52 -6.02
N ALA A 21 -6.99 10.67 -5.41
CA ALA A 21 -5.61 10.41 -5.83
C ALA A 21 -5.56 9.80 -7.24
N ARG A 22 -4.51 10.13 -8.01
CA ARG A 22 -4.30 9.58 -9.35
C ARG A 22 -3.58 8.24 -9.29
N LEU A 23 -4.35 7.19 -9.09
CA LEU A 23 -3.84 5.82 -8.98
C LEU A 23 -3.52 5.24 -10.37
N ARG A 24 -2.64 4.24 -10.39
CA ARG A 24 -2.22 3.49 -11.57
C ARG A 24 -3.42 2.84 -12.28
N ASP A 25 -3.48 2.96 -13.60
CA ASP A 25 -4.57 2.43 -14.43
C ASP A 25 -4.66 0.90 -14.41
N GLU A 26 -3.58 0.22 -14.03
CA GLU A 26 -3.51 -1.23 -13.85
C GLU A 26 -4.24 -1.71 -12.59
N LEU A 27 -4.69 -0.80 -11.72
CA LEU A 27 -5.41 -1.13 -10.49
C LEU A 27 -6.93 -1.04 -10.70
N VAL A 28 -7.64 -2.04 -10.17
CA VAL A 28 -9.06 -1.94 -9.85
C VAL A 28 -9.16 -1.59 -8.37
N VAL A 29 -9.68 -0.39 -8.07
CA VAL A 29 -9.68 0.19 -6.72
C VAL A 29 -11.11 0.44 -6.25
N GLN A 30 -11.35 0.21 -4.96
CA GLN A 30 -12.59 0.57 -4.27
C GLN A 30 -12.31 1.08 -2.86
N GLU A 31 -13.22 1.92 -2.36
CA GLU A 31 -13.30 2.19 -0.93
C GLU A 31 -14.02 1.02 -0.24
N ILE A 32 -13.46 0.54 0.86
CA ILE A 32 -14.01 -0.54 1.67
C ILE A 32 -14.26 -0.06 3.09
N ALA A 33 -15.04 -0.81 3.86
CA ALA A 33 -15.13 -0.59 5.29
C ALA A 33 -13.75 -0.75 5.93
N ALA A 34 -13.32 0.27 6.70
CA ALA A 34 -12.11 0.17 7.49
C ALA A 34 -12.29 -0.89 8.60
N PRO A 35 -11.21 -1.60 9.00
CA PRO A 35 -11.26 -2.52 10.12
C PRO A 35 -11.84 -1.85 11.38
N GLU A 36 -12.67 -2.59 12.12
CA GLU A 36 -13.30 -2.04 13.32
C GLU A 36 -12.28 -1.67 14.40
N ARG A 37 -12.58 -0.60 15.15
CA ARG A 37 -11.85 -0.17 16.36
C ARG A 37 -10.36 0.15 16.16
N ILE A 38 -9.95 0.54 14.95
CA ILE A 38 -8.56 0.98 14.68
C ILE A 38 -8.32 2.47 14.95
N ALA A 39 -9.34 3.32 14.80
CA ALA A 39 -9.31 4.76 15.08
C ALA A 39 -10.75 5.34 15.13
N PRO A 40 -10.98 6.49 15.79
CA PRO A 40 -12.27 7.17 15.77
C PRO A 40 -12.76 7.57 14.37
N ARG A 41 -11.82 7.92 13.48
CA ARG A 41 -12.09 8.22 12.07
C ARG A 41 -11.11 7.47 11.19
N SER A 42 -11.60 6.84 10.13
CA SER A 42 -10.75 6.17 9.16
C SER A 42 -11.43 6.03 7.79
N ILE A 43 -10.62 5.94 6.74
CA ILE A 43 -11.03 5.49 5.40
C ILE A 43 -10.10 4.38 4.96
N ALA A 44 -10.59 3.45 4.14
CA ALA A 44 -9.81 2.34 3.63
C ALA A 44 -10.04 2.15 2.13
N LEU A 45 -8.96 2.02 1.38
CA LEU A 45 -8.97 1.60 -0.01
C LEU A 45 -8.50 0.15 -0.12
N ALA A 46 -9.09 -0.61 -1.03
CA ALA A 46 -8.57 -1.89 -1.48
C ALA A 46 -8.31 -1.82 -2.98
N ALA A 47 -7.22 -2.46 -3.42
CA ALA A 47 -6.84 -2.50 -4.83
C ALA A 47 -6.34 -3.89 -5.24
N GLY A 48 -6.59 -4.24 -6.49
CA GLY A 48 -6.07 -5.43 -7.15
C GLY A 48 -5.48 -5.09 -8.51
N VAL A 49 -4.35 -5.71 -8.83
CA VAL A 49 -3.69 -5.53 -10.13
C VAL A 49 -4.42 -6.35 -11.20
N ALA A 50 -4.86 -5.70 -12.27
CA ALA A 50 -5.45 -6.33 -13.44
C ALA A 50 -4.44 -6.31 -14.59
N ARG A 51 -3.92 -7.47 -15.02
CA ARG A 51 -3.13 -7.55 -16.26
C ARG A 51 -4.08 -7.58 -17.47
N GLY A 52 -4.14 -6.47 -18.22
CA GLY A 52 -4.99 -6.29 -19.40
C GLY A 52 -6.25 -5.45 -19.14
N PRO A 53 -7.07 -5.14 -20.16
CA PRO A 53 -8.20 -4.22 -20.02
C PRO A 53 -9.30 -4.82 -19.13
N ARG A 54 -9.25 -4.53 -17.82
CA ARG A 54 -10.27 -4.76 -16.77
C ARG A 54 -11.14 -6.02 -16.94
N ARG A 55 -10.59 -7.13 -17.45
CA ARG A 55 -11.37 -8.36 -17.66
C ARG A 55 -11.34 -9.19 -16.39
N GLY A 56 -12.46 -9.21 -15.68
CA GLY A 56 -12.77 -10.21 -14.67
C GLY A 56 -12.51 -9.81 -13.21
N LEU A 57 -11.81 -8.70 -12.94
CA LEU A 57 -11.77 -8.13 -11.59
C LEU A 57 -12.90 -7.11 -11.44
N THR A 58 -13.85 -7.40 -10.57
CA THR A 58 -14.81 -6.39 -10.10
C THR A 58 -14.19 -5.62 -8.94
N PRO A 59 -14.68 -4.41 -8.62
CA PRO A 59 -14.32 -3.70 -7.41
C PRO A 59 -14.33 -4.63 -6.19
N GLU A 60 -15.40 -5.40 -5.99
CA GLU A 60 -15.61 -6.28 -4.84
C GLU A 60 -14.53 -7.37 -4.70
N GLY A 61 -14.00 -7.87 -5.82
CA GLY A 61 -12.95 -8.89 -5.87
C GLY A 61 -11.52 -8.34 -5.96
N SER A 62 -11.31 -7.03 -5.75
CA SER A 62 -10.00 -6.40 -5.91
C SER A 62 -8.92 -7.02 -5.03
N ILE A 63 -9.27 -7.43 -3.80
CA ILE A 63 -8.31 -8.03 -2.86
C ILE A 63 -7.89 -9.46 -3.25
N ASP A 64 -8.66 -10.11 -4.13
CA ASP A 64 -8.45 -11.49 -4.57
C ASP A 64 -7.64 -11.57 -5.88
N SER A 65 -7.01 -10.46 -6.30
CA SER A 65 -6.17 -10.48 -7.50
C SER A 65 -4.99 -11.44 -7.33
N HIS A 66 -4.89 -12.38 -8.28
CA HIS A 66 -3.77 -13.30 -8.40
C HIS A 66 -2.47 -12.63 -8.90
N HIS A 67 -2.51 -11.37 -9.35
CA HIS A 67 -1.30 -10.65 -9.77
C HIS A 67 -0.70 -9.80 -8.65
N GLY A 68 -1.49 -9.50 -7.63
CA GLY A 68 -1.09 -8.64 -6.53
C GLY A 68 -2.25 -7.77 -6.07
N ALA A 69 -2.32 -7.55 -4.77
CA ALA A 69 -3.41 -6.84 -4.13
C ALA A 69 -2.94 -6.11 -2.88
N GLY A 70 -3.70 -5.11 -2.45
CA GLY A 70 -3.34 -4.32 -1.28
C GLY A 70 -4.50 -3.59 -0.63
N ARG A 71 -4.21 -3.03 0.53
CA ARG A 71 -5.08 -2.11 1.26
C ARG A 71 -4.29 -0.91 1.76
N LEU A 72 -4.91 0.26 1.72
CA LEU A 72 -4.41 1.48 2.32
C LEU A 72 -5.45 2.01 3.29
N VAL A 73 -5.05 2.34 4.52
CA VAL A 73 -5.95 2.89 5.53
C VAL A 73 -5.38 4.20 6.04
N LEU A 74 -6.14 5.29 5.89
CA LEU A 74 -5.86 6.54 6.58
C LEU A 74 -6.67 6.55 7.88
N MET A 75 -5.98 6.73 9.00
CA MET A 75 -6.54 6.79 10.34
C MET A 75 -6.32 8.19 10.93
N HIS A 76 -7.30 8.65 11.70
CA HIS A 76 -7.16 9.85 12.51
C HIS A 76 -7.64 9.59 13.94
N ASP A 77 -6.71 9.67 14.88
CA ASP A 77 -6.93 9.54 16.31
C ASP A 77 -6.05 10.54 17.09
N PRO A 78 -6.63 11.63 17.62
CA PRO A 78 -5.90 12.58 18.47
C PRO A 78 -5.31 11.95 19.74
N GLY A 79 -5.93 10.88 20.26
CA GLY A 79 -5.44 10.18 21.45
C GLY A 79 -4.17 9.36 21.21
N SER A 80 -3.86 9.04 19.95
CA SER A 80 -2.69 8.26 19.56
C SER A 80 -1.51 9.12 19.08
N ALA A 81 -1.61 10.45 19.18
CA ALA A 81 -0.62 11.37 18.65
C ALA A 81 0.79 11.19 19.23
N ASP A 82 0.91 10.86 20.51
CA ASP A 82 2.21 10.60 21.16
C ASP A 82 2.90 9.35 20.59
N GLN A 83 2.12 8.32 20.26
CA GLN A 83 2.63 7.07 19.69
C GLN A 83 2.97 7.21 18.21
N TRP A 84 2.14 7.93 17.45
CA TRP A 84 2.27 8.06 16.01
C TRP A 84 3.10 9.29 15.58
N GLY A 85 3.39 10.23 16.49
CA GLY A 85 4.01 11.52 16.17
C GLY A 85 3.06 12.52 15.49
N SER A 86 1.77 12.18 15.37
CA SER A 86 0.70 12.97 14.75
C SER A 86 -0.66 12.32 15.04
N PRO A 87 -1.78 13.06 15.05
CA PRO A 87 -3.11 12.43 15.05
C PRO A 87 -3.38 11.55 13.81
N TYR A 88 -2.58 11.67 12.75
CA TYR A 88 -2.74 10.89 11.52
C TYR A 88 -1.76 9.71 11.44
N ARG A 89 -2.26 8.58 10.92
CA ARG A 89 -1.45 7.41 10.59
C ARG A 89 -1.97 6.78 9.31
N ILE A 90 -1.06 6.38 8.43
CA ILE A 90 -1.35 5.53 7.29
C ILE A 90 -0.85 4.12 7.58
N VAL A 91 -1.67 3.13 7.25
CA VAL A 91 -1.32 1.71 7.28
C VAL A 91 -1.49 1.14 5.88
N CYS A 92 -0.51 0.37 5.43
CA CYS A 92 -0.43 -0.23 4.12
C CYS A 92 -0.24 -1.73 4.25
N PHE A 93 -0.99 -2.47 3.45
CA PHE A 93 -0.79 -3.88 3.15
C PHE A 93 -0.64 -4.02 1.63
N ALA A 94 0.33 -4.78 1.18
CA ALA A 94 0.54 -5.11 -0.22
C ALA A 94 1.09 -6.53 -0.34
N GLN A 95 0.61 -7.31 -1.30
CA GLN A 95 1.12 -8.66 -1.57
C GLN A 95 1.12 -8.94 -3.07
N ALA A 96 2.03 -9.80 -3.51
CA ALA A 96 2.07 -10.32 -4.88
C ALA A 96 2.75 -11.69 -4.91
N PRO A 97 2.35 -12.59 -5.84
CA PRO A 97 3.11 -13.80 -6.09
C PRO A 97 4.49 -13.47 -6.65
N LEU A 98 5.46 -14.34 -6.38
CA LEU A 98 6.80 -14.28 -6.95
C LEU A 98 7.08 -15.56 -7.75
N GLU A 99 7.95 -15.44 -8.74
CA GLU A 99 8.67 -16.60 -9.27
C GLU A 99 9.56 -17.19 -8.16
N VAL A 100 9.67 -18.52 -8.09
CA VAL A 100 10.36 -19.21 -6.99
C VAL A 100 11.83 -18.80 -6.91
N GLU A 101 12.46 -18.61 -8.06
CA GLU A 101 13.84 -18.14 -8.22
C GLU A 101 14.06 -16.76 -7.60
N ILE A 102 13.05 -15.88 -7.69
CA ILE A 102 13.07 -14.55 -7.05
C ILE A 102 12.79 -14.69 -5.55
N GLY A 103 11.86 -15.56 -5.16
CA GLY A 103 11.52 -15.78 -3.75
C GLY A 103 12.69 -16.30 -2.89
N VAL A 104 13.60 -17.08 -3.49
CA VAL A 104 14.79 -17.57 -2.78
C VAL A 104 15.88 -16.50 -2.62
N ASP A 105 15.84 -15.40 -3.39
CA ASP A 105 16.80 -14.30 -3.29
C ASP A 105 16.80 -13.71 -1.86
N PRO A 106 17.94 -13.67 -1.16
CA PRO A 106 18.01 -13.12 0.20
C PRO A 106 17.65 -11.64 0.31
N PHE A 107 17.74 -10.87 -0.78
CA PHE A 107 17.55 -9.42 -0.80
C PHE A 107 16.15 -8.97 -1.22
N ILE A 108 15.27 -9.87 -1.68
CA ILE A 108 13.95 -9.46 -2.21
C ILE A 108 13.10 -8.69 -1.19
N SER A 109 13.23 -8.97 0.10
CA SER A 109 12.56 -8.21 1.17
C SER A 109 13.09 -6.78 1.28
N ASP A 110 14.41 -6.57 1.14
CA ASP A 110 15.03 -5.24 1.16
C ASP A 110 14.63 -4.43 -0.07
N VAL A 111 14.57 -5.08 -1.24
CA VAL A 111 14.11 -4.49 -2.49
C VAL A 111 12.63 -4.09 -2.41
N ALA A 112 11.77 -4.96 -1.88
CA ALA A 112 10.35 -4.64 -1.67
C ALA A 112 10.16 -3.46 -0.73
N TRP A 113 11.00 -3.36 0.31
CA TRP A 113 11.01 -2.21 1.21
C TRP A 113 11.49 -0.93 0.51
N SER A 114 12.55 -1.00 -0.29
CA SER A 114 13.05 0.16 -1.03
C SER A 114 12.01 0.70 -2.01
N TRP A 115 11.24 -0.17 -2.69
CA TRP A 115 10.15 0.26 -3.56
C TRP A 115 9.10 1.12 -2.85
N LEU A 116 8.77 0.84 -1.59
CA LEU A 116 7.85 1.71 -0.82
C LEU A 116 8.49 3.08 -0.58
N VAL A 117 9.75 3.10 -0.15
CA VAL A 117 10.49 4.34 0.15
C VAL A 117 10.64 5.19 -1.11
N ASP A 118 11.12 4.58 -2.19
CA ASP A 118 11.32 5.23 -3.49
C ASP A 118 9.99 5.77 -4.05
N ALA A 119 8.88 5.02 -3.91
CA ALA A 119 7.57 5.48 -4.35
C ALA A 119 7.06 6.69 -3.55
N LEU A 120 7.27 6.71 -2.22
CA LEU A 120 6.94 7.85 -1.38
C LEU A 120 7.80 9.07 -1.76
N ASP A 121 9.09 8.88 -1.91
CA ASP A 121 10.05 9.95 -2.22
C ASP A 121 9.83 10.54 -3.62
N ALA A 122 9.63 9.69 -4.63
CA ALA A 122 9.40 10.11 -6.02
C ALA A 122 8.10 10.93 -6.18
N ARG A 123 7.10 10.69 -5.32
CA ARG A 123 5.83 11.43 -5.28
C ARG A 123 5.90 12.69 -4.40
N GLY A 124 7.04 12.94 -3.75
CA GLY A 124 7.23 14.05 -2.81
C GLY A 124 6.36 13.91 -1.56
N ALA A 125 6.05 12.69 -1.14
CA ALA A 125 5.26 12.45 0.05
C ALA A 125 6.11 12.78 1.29
N GLU A 126 5.67 13.73 2.10
CA GLU A 126 6.34 14.03 3.36
C GLU A 126 5.86 13.04 4.43
N TYR A 127 6.75 12.31 5.10
CA TYR A 127 6.38 11.35 6.13
C TYR A 127 7.41 11.23 7.26
N THR A 128 6.98 10.62 8.35
CA THR A 128 7.85 10.25 9.48
C THR A 128 7.32 8.98 10.14
N TYR A 129 8.02 8.44 11.15
CA TYR A 129 7.64 7.21 11.86
C TYR A 129 7.34 6.03 10.90
N LEU A 130 8.07 5.95 9.78
CA LEU A 130 7.96 4.84 8.85
C LEU A 130 8.46 3.56 9.52
N SER A 131 7.65 2.52 9.47
CA SER A 131 7.98 1.19 10.00
C SER A 131 7.20 0.11 9.27
N GLY A 132 7.70 -1.12 9.28
CA GLY A 132 7.02 -2.22 8.63
C GLY A 132 7.85 -3.50 8.56
N THR A 133 7.33 -4.46 7.80
CA THR A 133 7.93 -5.75 7.52
C THR A 133 7.71 -6.11 6.06
N ALA A 134 8.71 -6.70 5.42
CA ALA A 134 8.61 -7.38 4.13
C ALA A 134 8.85 -8.89 4.35
N THR A 135 7.80 -9.69 4.22
CA THR A 135 7.80 -11.13 4.49
C THR A 135 7.72 -11.87 3.17
N LYS A 136 8.70 -12.74 2.92
CA LYS A 136 8.65 -13.70 1.82
C LYS A 136 8.23 -15.08 2.32
N THR A 137 7.32 -15.71 1.61
CA THR A 137 6.84 -17.07 1.90
C THR A 137 7.25 -17.98 0.76
N LEU A 138 7.87 -19.12 1.10
CA LEU A 138 8.20 -20.20 0.17
C LEU A 138 7.42 -21.44 0.59
N SER A 139 6.74 -22.06 -0.36
CA SER A 139 5.94 -23.26 -0.16
C SER A 139 6.38 -24.31 -1.15
N SER A 140 6.56 -25.55 -0.69
CA SER A 140 6.83 -26.69 -1.55
C SER A 140 5.69 -27.69 -1.48
N GLY A 141 5.19 -28.09 -2.65
CA GLY A 141 4.14 -29.09 -2.78
C GLY A 141 4.68 -30.51 -2.55
N PHE A 142 4.07 -31.25 -1.62
CA PHE A 142 4.35 -32.66 -1.39
C PHE A 142 3.06 -33.49 -1.44
N GLY A 143 3.16 -34.77 -1.82
CA GLY A 143 2.01 -35.68 -1.87
C GLY A 143 0.93 -35.19 -2.83
N THR A 144 -0.29 -34.95 -2.34
CA THR A 144 -1.41 -34.48 -3.19
C THR A 144 -1.21 -33.08 -3.78
N LEU A 145 -0.24 -32.31 -3.28
CA LEU A 145 0.11 -30.98 -3.80
C LEU A 145 1.35 -31.00 -4.69
N GLU A 146 1.98 -32.15 -4.92
CA GLU A 146 3.20 -32.28 -5.74
C GLU A 146 2.98 -31.75 -7.17
N ALA A 147 1.78 -31.96 -7.73
CA ALA A 147 1.41 -31.43 -9.04
C ALA A 147 1.29 -29.89 -9.11
N GLN A 148 1.18 -29.21 -7.95
CA GLN A 148 1.13 -27.74 -7.89
C GLN A 148 2.53 -27.12 -7.86
N GLY A 149 3.56 -27.89 -7.52
CA GLY A 149 4.94 -27.43 -7.48
C GLY A 149 5.28 -26.51 -6.30
N ASP A 150 6.41 -25.82 -6.42
CA ASP A 150 6.85 -24.80 -5.47
C ASP A 150 6.18 -23.45 -5.78
N ALA A 151 5.93 -22.65 -4.75
CA ALA A 151 5.34 -21.32 -4.86
C ALA A 151 6.08 -20.32 -3.96
N ALA A 152 6.13 -19.06 -4.41
CA ALA A 152 6.68 -17.96 -3.66
C ALA A 152 5.71 -16.77 -3.61
N GLN A 153 5.75 -16.00 -2.52
CA GLN A 153 4.96 -14.79 -2.35
C GLN A 153 5.77 -13.75 -1.56
N ILE A 154 5.58 -12.47 -1.87
CA ILE A 154 6.03 -11.35 -1.04
C ILE A 154 4.83 -10.64 -0.44
N GLU A 155 4.93 -10.28 0.83
CA GLU A 155 3.95 -9.49 1.56
C GLU A 155 4.65 -8.33 2.27
N LEU A 156 4.18 -7.11 2.04
CA LEU A 156 4.63 -5.90 2.72
C LEU A 156 3.51 -5.38 3.63
N ARG A 157 3.85 -5.19 4.90
CA ARG A 157 3.04 -4.46 5.88
C ARG A 157 3.82 -3.26 6.35
N ALA A 158 3.29 -2.07 6.14
CA ALA A 158 3.96 -0.84 6.56
C ALA A 158 2.98 0.13 7.18
N SER A 159 3.52 1.06 7.94
CA SER A 159 2.77 2.21 8.42
C SER A 159 3.69 3.40 8.58
N TRP A 160 3.15 4.58 8.35
CA TRP A 160 3.88 5.84 8.47
C TRP A 160 2.93 6.95 8.87
N THR A 161 3.53 8.04 9.32
CA THR A 161 2.81 9.24 9.71
C THR A 161 2.92 10.26 8.59
N PRO A 162 1.81 10.57 7.88
CA PRO A 162 1.82 11.56 6.81
C PRO A 162 2.09 12.95 7.37
N ARG A 163 2.81 13.77 6.60
CA ARG A 163 3.16 15.16 6.88
C ARG A 163 2.75 16.03 5.69
N GLY A 164 2.84 17.35 5.86
CA GLY A 164 2.37 18.29 4.85
C GLY A 164 0.84 18.29 4.72
N ALA A 165 0.36 18.89 3.62
CA ALA A 165 -1.07 19.09 3.37
C ALA A 165 -1.62 18.24 2.21
N ASN A 166 -0.76 17.48 1.53
CA ASN A 166 -1.12 16.66 0.38
C ASN A 166 -1.14 15.18 0.79
N PHE A 167 -2.32 14.65 1.05
CA PHE A 167 -2.51 13.24 1.40
C PHE A 167 -2.59 12.35 0.16
N ALA A 168 -2.99 12.89 -1.01
CA ALA A 168 -3.16 12.13 -2.24
C ALA A 168 -1.86 11.41 -2.65
N VAL A 169 -0.71 12.07 -2.51
CA VAL A 169 0.61 11.50 -2.88
C VAL A 169 0.96 10.23 -2.12
N HIS A 170 0.42 10.03 -0.90
CA HIS A 170 0.62 8.77 -0.17
C HIS A 170 -0.18 7.61 -0.79
N ALA A 171 -1.37 7.87 -1.30
CA ALA A 171 -2.15 6.87 -2.02
C ALA A 171 -1.58 6.57 -3.41
N GLU A 172 -1.04 7.59 -4.09
CA GLU A 172 -0.31 7.40 -5.36
C GLU A 172 0.95 6.56 -5.18
N ALA A 173 1.74 6.81 -4.13
CA ALA A 173 2.90 6.00 -3.77
C ALA A 173 2.53 4.55 -3.46
N TRP A 174 1.46 4.32 -2.71
CA TRP A 174 0.94 2.97 -2.45
C TRP A 174 0.50 2.26 -3.74
N SER A 175 -0.16 2.98 -4.64
CA SER A 175 -0.56 2.44 -5.94
C SER A 175 0.64 2.04 -6.79
N GLU A 176 1.72 2.83 -6.77
CA GLU A 176 2.97 2.50 -7.47
C GLU A 176 3.62 1.25 -6.89
N LEU A 177 3.71 1.16 -5.56
CA LEU A 177 4.23 -0.03 -4.87
C LEU A 177 3.50 -1.31 -5.29
N LEU A 178 2.17 -1.28 -5.39
CA LEU A 178 1.40 -2.46 -5.80
C LEU A 178 1.74 -2.93 -7.21
N CYS A 179 1.93 -1.99 -8.14
CA CYS A 179 2.34 -2.31 -9.50
C CYS A 179 3.76 -2.89 -9.54
N LEU A 180 4.70 -2.32 -8.78
CA LEU A 180 6.08 -2.81 -8.69
C LEU A 180 6.14 -4.23 -8.12
N LEU A 181 5.43 -4.50 -7.03
CA LEU A 181 5.34 -5.84 -6.44
C LEU A 181 4.74 -6.86 -7.42
N ALA A 182 3.81 -6.44 -8.29
CA ALA A 182 3.24 -7.27 -9.33
C ALA A 182 4.11 -7.39 -10.60
N GLY A 183 5.34 -6.85 -10.58
CA GLY A 183 6.31 -6.90 -11.67
C GLY A 183 5.99 -5.95 -12.84
N LEU A 184 5.14 -4.95 -12.64
CA LEU A 184 4.90 -3.90 -13.62
C LEU A 184 5.99 -2.82 -13.51
N PRO A 185 6.40 -2.20 -14.63
CA PRO A 185 7.38 -1.13 -14.60
C PRO A 185 6.83 0.12 -13.89
N HIS A 186 7.73 1.06 -13.61
CA HIS A 186 7.34 2.37 -13.12
C HIS A 186 6.32 3.02 -14.04
N GLY A 187 5.32 3.67 -13.45
CA GLY A 187 4.32 4.40 -14.22
C GLY A 187 4.97 5.63 -14.83
N GLU A 188 4.80 5.87 -16.13
CA GLU A 188 5.17 7.15 -16.71
C GLU A 188 4.39 8.25 -15.98
N GLY A 189 5.12 9.23 -15.43
CA GLY A 189 4.57 10.26 -14.55
C GLY A 189 3.38 11.00 -15.17
N ALA A 190 2.33 11.16 -14.37
CA ALA A 190 1.19 12.04 -14.67
C ALA A 190 1.45 13.48 -14.23
#